data_AF-A0A399F2Z6-F1
#
_entry.id   AF-A0A399F2Z6-F1
#
_cell.length_a   1.000
_cell.length_b   1.000
_cell.length_c   1.000
_cell.angle_alpha   90.00
_cell.angle_beta   90.00
_cell.angle_gamma   90.00
#
_symmetry.space_group_name_H-M   'P 1'
#
loop_
_entity.id
_entity.type
_entity.pdbx_description
1 polymer ?
#
loop_
_entity_poly.entity_id
_entity_poly.type
_entity_poly.pdbx_seq_one_letter_code
_entity_poly.pdbx_strand_id
1 'polypeptide(L)'
;MATVVTQHQGLVEYLREQGYAVDEVKKHVHSVEEIQGRDVVGVLPPHLAAEANSVTTVNLRLSREDFGRELSLEEVRERVISTEVYRVYREEDFQARMERIERDLGVALPERYFSKGEGEPVVVTNQPDTARYLKDAGYAPQDAVVVEQARIEDVRGKEVIGTVPLYLAAEAERVQSVQFNLTEEERAAKVRLNYEMMMERQPSVETFRVFSEQQLERALDRVAEQAGVSREEVQRFMEKGGPERDYGRSQAVEGYELERGR
;
A
#
# COMPACT_ATOMS: atom_id res chain seq x y z
N MET A 1 -19.33 -5.03 6.40
CA MET A 1 -18.96 -6.38 6.86
C MET A 1 -17.52 -6.60 6.44
N ALA A 2 -16.66 -7.09 7.33
CA ALA A 2 -15.21 -7.07 7.13
C ALA A 2 -14.60 -8.48 7.00
N THR A 3 -13.65 -8.63 6.09
CA THR A 3 -12.80 -9.82 5.95
C THR A 3 -11.60 -9.69 6.89
N VAL A 4 -11.47 -10.58 7.87
CA VAL A 4 -10.32 -10.56 8.79
C VAL A 4 -9.23 -11.46 8.26
N VAL A 5 -8.03 -10.93 8.03
CA VAL A 5 -6.86 -11.67 7.59
C VAL A 5 -5.90 -11.82 8.76
N THR A 6 -5.96 -12.96 9.45
CA THR A 6 -5.11 -13.28 10.59
C THR A 6 -5.01 -14.78 10.81
N GLN A 7 -3.89 -15.20 11.38
CA GLN A 7 -3.72 -16.57 11.89
C GLN A 7 -4.16 -16.68 13.36
N HIS A 8 -4.41 -15.54 14.01
CA HIS A 8 -4.62 -15.42 15.45
C HIS A 8 -6.09 -15.30 15.82
N GLN A 9 -6.62 -16.33 16.47
CA GLN A 9 -7.99 -16.41 16.95
C GLN A 9 -8.26 -15.39 18.07
N GLY A 10 -7.29 -15.13 18.96
CA GLY A 10 -7.45 -14.10 20.00
C GLY A 10 -7.70 -12.71 19.43
N LEU A 11 -7.10 -12.40 18.26
CA LEU A 11 -7.35 -11.14 17.56
C LEU A 11 -8.77 -11.07 16.97
N VAL A 12 -9.28 -12.19 16.45
CA VAL A 12 -10.67 -12.27 15.93
C VAL A 12 -11.68 -12.02 17.04
N GLU A 13 -11.46 -12.64 18.20
CA GLU A 13 -12.32 -12.46 19.38
C GLU A 13 -12.28 -11.00 19.86
N TYR A 14 -11.09 -10.41 19.92
CA TYR A 14 -10.91 -9.00 20.27
C TYR A 14 -11.70 -8.09 19.31
N LEU A 15 -11.58 -8.31 17.99
CA LEU A 15 -12.30 -7.51 17.00
C LEU A 15 -13.83 -7.60 17.16
N ARG A 16 -14.36 -8.80 17.46
CA ARG A 16 -15.80 -8.97 17.73
C ARG A 16 -16.22 -8.23 18.99
N GLU A 17 -15.41 -8.26 20.05
CA GLU A 17 -15.65 -7.50 21.29
C GLU A 17 -15.66 -5.99 21.04
N GLN A 18 -14.79 -5.51 20.15
CA GLN A 18 -14.76 -4.11 19.73
C GLN A 18 -15.90 -3.73 18.75
N GLY A 19 -16.82 -4.65 18.45
CA GLY A 19 -17.99 -4.38 17.60
C GLY A 19 -17.73 -4.45 16.09
N TYR A 20 -16.59 -4.99 15.66
CA TYR A 20 -16.36 -5.20 14.22
C TYR A 20 -17.30 -6.28 13.68
N ALA A 21 -18.02 -5.95 12.60
CA ALA A 21 -18.87 -6.88 11.88
C ALA A 21 -18.03 -7.84 11.02
N VAL A 22 -17.42 -8.84 11.67
CA VAL A 22 -16.60 -9.88 11.03
C VAL A 22 -17.48 -10.81 10.18
N ASP A 23 -17.24 -10.81 8.87
CA ASP A 23 -17.93 -11.68 7.92
C ASP A 23 -17.24 -13.04 7.82
N GLU A 24 -15.94 -12.99 7.52
CA GLU A 24 -15.10 -14.15 7.31
C GLU A 24 -13.73 -13.94 7.95
N VAL A 25 -13.04 -15.06 8.23
CA VAL A 25 -11.67 -15.07 8.73
C VAL A 25 -10.82 -15.91 7.80
N LYS A 26 -9.74 -15.32 7.30
CA LYS A 26 -8.77 -15.94 6.40
C LYS A 26 -7.39 -15.93 7.04
N LYS A 27 -6.63 -17.02 6.90
CA LYS A 27 -5.23 -17.05 7.34
C LYS A 27 -4.31 -16.32 6.37
N HIS A 28 -4.63 -16.43 5.09
CA HIS A 28 -3.89 -15.85 3.97
C HIS A 28 -4.88 -15.44 2.88
N VAL A 29 -4.50 -14.45 2.09
CA VAL A 29 -5.22 -14.03 0.88
C VAL A 29 -4.47 -14.62 -0.30
N HIS A 30 -5.15 -15.44 -1.09
CA HIS A 30 -4.54 -16.14 -2.23
C HIS A 30 -4.80 -15.45 -3.57
N SER A 31 -5.85 -14.65 -3.66
CA SER A 31 -6.22 -13.93 -4.87
C SER A 31 -6.90 -12.61 -4.55
N VAL A 32 -6.93 -11.71 -5.54
CA VAL A 32 -7.51 -10.37 -5.41
C VAL A 32 -9.02 -10.44 -5.14
N GLU A 33 -9.72 -11.38 -5.78
CA GLU A 33 -11.17 -11.55 -5.71
C GLU A 33 -11.67 -11.82 -4.28
N GLU A 34 -10.80 -12.35 -3.41
CA GLU A 34 -11.14 -12.61 -2.01
C GLU A 34 -11.33 -11.33 -1.19
N ILE A 35 -10.71 -10.22 -1.59
CA ILE A 35 -10.67 -8.97 -0.83
C ILE A 35 -11.15 -7.76 -1.62
N GLN A 36 -11.36 -7.90 -2.93
CA GLN A 36 -11.70 -6.80 -3.81
C GLN A 36 -12.97 -6.06 -3.33
N GLY A 37 -12.84 -4.76 -3.11
CA GLY A 37 -13.92 -3.90 -2.63
C GLY A 37 -14.41 -4.20 -1.20
N ARG A 38 -13.76 -5.09 -0.45
CA ARG A 38 -14.12 -5.40 0.93
C ARG A 38 -13.35 -4.54 1.93
N ASP A 39 -13.93 -4.31 3.10
CA ASP A 39 -13.16 -3.80 4.25
C ASP A 39 -12.37 -4.96 4.84
N VAL A 40 -11.05 -4.82 4.90
CA VAL A 40 -10.16 -5.88 5.40
C VAL A 40 -9.59 -5.47 6.75
N VAL A 41 -9.58 -6.38 7.72
CA VAL A 41 -8.84 -6.18 8.98
C VAL A 41 -7.65 -7.12 9.00
N GLY A 42 -6.43 -6.58 8.98
CA GLY A 42 -5.20 -7.37 8.95
C GLY A 42 -4.06 -6.62 8.27
N VAL A 43 -2.96 -7.34 8.02
CA VAL A 43 -1.82 -6.81 7.28
C VAL A 43 -1.85 -7.34 5.86
N LEU A 44 -1.95 -6.43 4.89
CA LEU A 44 -1.86 -6.74 3.46
C LEU A 44 -0.65 -6.05 2.84
N PRO A 45 0.03 -6.68 1.87
CA PRO A 45 0.99 -5.97 1.04
C PRO A 45 0.27 -4.89 0.20
N PRO A 46 0.95 -3.80 -0.21
CA PRO A 46 0.30 -2.66 -0.87
C PRO A 46 -0.56 -3.00 -2.08
N HIS A 47 -0.13 -3.94 -2.92
CA HIS A 47 -0.88 -4.35 -4.12
C HIS A 47 -2.21 -5.02 -3.81
N LEU A 48 -2.29 -5.86 -2.76
CA LEU A 48 -3.55 -6.42 -2.28
C LEU A 48 -4.38 -5.38 -1.55
N ALA A 49 -3.73 -4.53 -0.74
CA ALA A 49 -4.42 -3.44 -0.03
C ALA A 49 -5.08 -2.44 -1.00
N ALA A 50 -4.50 -2.24 -2.19
CA ALA A 50 -5.05 -1.40 -3.24
C ALA A 50 -6.38 -1.93 -3.81
N GLU A 51 -6.64 -3.23 -3.68
CA GLU A 51 -7.88 -3.87 -4.15
C GLU A 51 -9.00 -3.84 -3.11
N ALA A 52 -8.66 -3.82 -1.83
CA ALA A 52 -9.62 -3.68 -0.74
C ALA A 52 -10.28 -2.28 -0.76
N ASN A 53 -11.50 -2.17 -0.24
CA ASN A 53 -12.11 -0.85 0.01
C ASN A 53 -11.26 -0.08 1.03
N SER A 54 -11.02 -0.68 2.18
CA SER A 54 -10.17 -0.17 3.25
C SER A 54 -9.38 -1.31 3.90
N VAL A 55 -8.26 -0.97 4.54
CA VAL A 55 -7.48 -1.92 5.33
C VAL A 55 -7.30 -1.37 6.75
N THR A 56 -7.84 -2.08 7.73
CA THR A 56 -7.67 -1.78 9.14
C THR A 56 -6.53 -2.62 9.71
N THR A 57 -5.47 -1.97 10.19
CA THR A 57 -4.38 -2.66 10.90
C THR A 57 -4.58 -2.54 12.41
N VAL A 58 -4.45 -3.67 13.11
CA VAL A 58 -4.37 -3.68 14.58
C VAL A 58 -2.90 -3.75 14.99
N ASN A 59 -2.39 -2.65 15.53
CA ASN A 59 -0.99 -2.53 15.92
C ASN A 59 -0.81 -3.11 17.32
N LEU A 60 0.02 -4.15 17.44
CA LEU A 60 0.31 -4.82 18.70
C LEU A 60 1.75 -4.55 19.16
N ARG A 61 1.95 -4.32 20.46
CA ARG A 61 3.27 -4.29 21.10
C ARG A 61 3.75 -5.72 21.33
N LEU A 62 4.37 -6.31 20.32
CA LEU A 62 4.90 -7.68 20.39
C LEU A 62 6.36 -7.69 20.86
N SER A 63 6.67 -8.58 21.80
CA SER A 63 8.05 -8.93 22.15
C SER A 63 8.60 -9.95 21.14
N ARG A 64 9.91 -10.23 21.19
CA ARG A 64 10.53 -11.27 20.34
C ARG A 64 9.92 -12.66 20.57
N GLU A 65 9.50 -12.95 21.79
CA GLU A 65 8.93 -14.24 22.19
C GLU A 65 7.47 -14.40 21.71
N ASP A 66 6.79 -13.30 21.36
CA ASP A 66 5.43 -13.35 20.84
C ASP A 66 5.38 -13.72 19.34
N PHE A 67 6.48 -13.57 18.60
CA PHE A 67 6.48 -13.86 17.15
C PHE A 67 6.28 -15.35 16.85
N GLY A 68 5.24 -15.64 16.06
CA GLY A 68 4.88 -17.00 15.66
C GLY A 68 4.12 -17.79 16.74
N ARG A 69 3.84 -17.16 17.89
CA ARG A 69 3.00 -17.71 18.95
C ARG A 69 1.57 -17.22 18.79
N GLU A 70 0.61 -18.07 19.15
CA GLU A 70 -0.78 -17.67 19.29
C GLU A 70 -0.97 -16.82 20.57
N LEU A 71 -1.63 -15.67 20.43
CA LEU A 71 -1.97 -14.80 21.56
C LEU A 71 -3.41 -15.05 22.02
N SER A 72 -3.62 -15.17 23.33
CA SER A 72 -4.99 -15.19 23.88
C SER A 72 -5.69 -13.85 23.70
N LEU A 73 -7.01 -13.81 23.88
CA LEU A 73 -7.79 -12.58 23.88
C LEU A 73 -7.27 -11.55 24.91
N GLU A 74 -7.00 -11.99 26.13
CA GLU A 74 -6.41 -11.15 27.20
C GLU A 74 -5.05 -10.59 26.78
N GLU A 75 -4.21 -11.43 26.20
CA GLU A 75 -2.89 -11.03 25.71
C GLU A 75 -2.96 -10.00 24.58
N VAL A 76 -3.94 -10.15 23.67
CA VAL A 76 -4.23 -9.16 22.63
C VAL A 76 -4.67 -7.85 23.28
N ARG A 77 -5.64 -7.87 24.22
CA ARG A 77 -6.09 -6.66 24.92
C ARG A 77 -4.94 -5.89 25.57
N GLU A 78 -4.02 -6.59 26.22
CA GLU A 78 -2.86 -5.98 26.88
C GLU A 78 -1.83 -5.40 25.90
N ARG A 79 -1.77 -5.93 24.67
CA ARG A 79 -0.75 -5.59 23.68
C ARG A 79 -1.24 -4.62 22.61
N VAL A 80 -2.54 -4.42 22.42
CA VAL A 80 -3.06 -3.46 21.44
C VAL A 80 -2.57 -2.05 21.76
N ILE A 81 -1.95 -1.42 20.76
CA ILE A 81 -1.49 -0.04 20.80
C ILE A 81 -2.52 0.86 20.14
N SER A 82 -2.88 0.54 18.89
CA SER A 82 -3.83 1.30 18.08
C SER A 82 -4.52 0.42 17.06
N THR A 83 -5.65 0.91 16.56
CA THR A 83 -6.31 0.36 15.38
C THR A 83 -6.48 1.51 14.40
N GLU A 84 -5.97 1.33 13.19
CA GLU A 84 -5.90 2.39 12.19
C GLU A 84 -6.40 1.89 10.85
N VAL A 85 -7.20 2.72 10.19
CA VAL A 85 -7.79 2.43 8.88
C VAL A 85 -6.96 3.13 7.81
N TYR A 86 -6.67 2.41 6.74
CA TYR A 86 -5.89 2.85 5.61
C TYR A 86 -6.65 2.73 4.31
N ARG A 87 -6.41 3.69 3.41
CA ARG A 87 -6.83 3.66 2.01
C ARG A 87 -5.58 3.63 1.15
N VAL A 88 -5.49 2.60 0.31
CA VAL A 88 -4.38 2.40 -0.61
C VAL A 88 -4.88 2.57 -2.03
N TYR A 89 -4.18 3.36 -2.83
CA TYR A 89 -4.47 3.59 -4.23
C TYR A 89 -3.24 3.30 -5.07
N ARG A 90 -3.41 2.69 -6.24
CA ARG A 90 -2.37 2.78 -7.28
C ARG A 90 -2.21 4.22 -7.70
N GLU A 91 -0.99 4.62 -8.02
CA GLU A 91 -0.67 6.01 -8.43
C GLU A 91 -1.54 6.44 -9.61
N GLU A 92 -1.61 5.63 -10.66
CA GLU A 92 -2.40 5.94 -11.87
C GLU A 92 -3.89 6.14 -11.56
N ASP A 93 -4.47 5.24 -10.75
CA ASP A 93 -5.89 5.32 -10.38
C ASP A 93 -6.13 6.53 -9.45
N PHE A 94 -5.15 6.89 -8.61
CA PHE A 94 -5.23 8.08 -7.76
C PHE A 94 -5.21 9.35 -8.61
N GLN A 95 -4.23 9.48 -9.50
CA GLN A 95 -4.08 10.63 -10.40
C GLN A 95 -5.33 10.85 -11.25
N ALA A 96 -5.87 9.79 -11.86
CA ALA A 96 -7.09 9.88 -12.66
C ALA A 96 -8.31 10.39 -11.85
N ARG A 97 -8.42 10.02 -10.56
CA ARG A 97 -9.48 10.54 -9.68
C ARG A 97 -9.26 12.02 -9.38
N MET A 98 -8.02 12.41 -9.15
CA MET A 98 -7.65 13.78 -8.85
C MET A 98 -7.93 14.70 -10.04
N GLU A 99 -7.50 14.33 -11.25
CA GLU A 99 -7.81 15.07 -12.48
C GLU A 99 -9.32 15.24 -12.69
N ARG A 100 -10.10 14.21 -12.35
CA ARG A 100 -11.56 14.27 -12.41
C ARG A 100 -12.13 15.26 -11.40
N ILE A 101 -11.61 15.29 -10.16
CA ILE A 101 -12.01 16.29 -9.17
C ILE A 101 -11.70 17.71 -9.67
N GLU A 102 -10.49 17.95 -10.17
CA GLU A 102 -10.09 19.26 -10.69
C GLU A 102 -11.00 19.73 -11.82
N ARG A 103 -11.24 18.84 -12.78
CA ARG A 103 -12.08 19.14 -13.94
C ARG A 103 -13.54 19.36 -13.56
N ASP A 104 -14.10 18.48 -12.74
CA ASP A 104 -15.55 18.44 -12.49
C ASP A 104 -15.97 19.45 -11.40
N LEU A 105 -15.09 19.74 -10.43
CA LEU A 105 -15.34 20.75 -9.39
C LEU A 105 -14.68 22.11 -9.69
N GLY A 106 -13.86 22.21 -10.74
CA GLY A 106 -13.21 23.47 -11.14
C GLY A 106 -12.21 23.99 -10.10
N VAL A 107 -11.56 23.10 -9.36
CA VAL A 107 -10.55 23.45 -8.34
C VAL A 107 -9.16 23.06 -8.77
N ALA A 108 -8.17 23.87 -8.39
CA ALA A 108 -6.77 23.46 -8.44
C ALA A 108 -6.43 22.77 -7.12
N LEU A 109 -6.01 21.51 -7.17
CA LEU A 109 -5.76 20.78 -5.94
C LEU A 109 -4.36 21.10 -5.36
N PRO A 110 -4.16 21.05 -4.03
CA PRO A 110 -2.90 21.48 -3.40
C PRO A 110 -1.70 20.57 -3.70
N GLU A 111 -0.64 21.08 -4.35
CA GLU A 111 0.57 20.35 -4.82
C GLU A 111 1.08 19.25 -3.88
N ARG A 112 1.04 19.42 -2.55
CA ARG A 112 1.53 18.42 -1.59
C ARG A 112 0.80 17.06 -1.60
N TYR A 113 -0.41 16.96 -2.16
CA TYR A 113 -1.06 15.65 -2.38
C TYR A 113 -0.80 15.11 -3.78
N PHE A 114 -0.22 15.95 -4.64
CA PHE A 114 0.00 15.72 -6.07
C PHE A 114 1.48 15.84 -6.43
N SER A 115 2.36 15.81 -5.42
CA SER A 115 3.78 15.95 -5.67
C SER A 115 4.17 14.81 -6.60
N LYS A 116 4.80 15.19 -7.71
CA LYS A 116 5.05 14.29 -8.85
C LYS A 116 6.15 13.25 -8.56
N GLY A 117 6.48 13.01 -7.29
CA GLY A 117 7.64 12.24 -6.87
C GLY A 117 8.86 13.14 -6.73
N GLU A 118 8.74 14.21 -5.97
CA GLU A 118 9.89 15.09 -5.67
C GLU A 118 10.60 14.70 -4.37
N GLY A 119 10.00 13.78 -3.59
CA GLY A 119 10.60 13.21 -2.40
C GLY A 119 11.89 12.47 -2.72
N GLU A 120 12.89 12.68 -1.88
CA GLU A 120 14.16 11.97 -1.97
C GLU A 120 13.92 10.45 -1.90
N PRO A 121 14.44 9.66 -2.85
CA PRO A 121 14.19 8.23 -2.86
C PRO A 121 14.96 7.50 -1.75
N VAL A 122 14.27 6.58 -1.07
CA VAL A 122 14.84 5.70 -0.05
C VAL A 122 14.47 4.25 -0.36
N VAL A 123 15.48 3.38 -0.40
CA VAL A 123 15.29 1.94 -0.59
C VAL A 123 15.13 1.29 0.77
N VAL A 124 14.00 0.63 1.01
CA VAL A 124 13.73 -0.09 2.26
C VAL A 124 13.75 -1.59 2.00
N THR A 125 14.84 -2.24 2.41
CA THR A 125 15.02 -3.69 2.28
C THR A 125 16.10 -4.20 3.22
N ASN A 126 15.89 -5.39 3.77
CA ASN A 126 16.89 -6.14 4.55
C ASN A 126 17.72 -7.11 3.68
N GLN A 127 17.55 -7.07 2.35
CA GLN A 127 18.26 -7.93 1.40
C GLN A 127 19.21 -7.08 0.54
N PRO A 128 20.54 -7.19 0.75
CA PRO A 128 21.53 -6.42 -0.02
C PRO A 128 21.41 -6.61 -1.53
N ASP A 129 21.10 -7.83 -1.98
CA ASP A 129 20.88 -8.15 -3.40
C ASP A 129 19.67 -7.43 -3.99
N THR A 130 18.58 -7.28 -3.22
CA THR A 130 17.42 -6.47 -3.64
C THR A 130 17.82 -5.01 -3.79
N ALA A 131 18.55 -4.43 -2.83
CA ALA A 131 18.97 -3.04 -2.92
C ALA A 131 19.86 -2.80 -4.15
N ARG A 132 20.81 -3.70 -4.41
CA ARG A 132 21.65 -3.67 -5.59
C ARG A 132 20.83 -3.78 -6.87
N TYR A 133 19.94 -4.76 -6.95
CA TYR A 133 19.06 -4.95 -8.11
C TYR A 133 18.25 -3.69 -8.41
N LEU A 134 17.62 -3.08 -7.41
CA LEU A 134 16.79 -1.88 -7.59
C LEU A 134 17.59 -0.71 -8.16
N LYS A 135 18.85 -0.56 -7.76
CA LYS A 135 19.75 0.47 -8.29
C LYS A 135 20.20 0.16 -9.71
N ASP A 136 20.65 -1.06 -9.97
CA ASP A 136 21.19 -1.48 -11.27
C ASP A 136 20.10 -1.53 -12.35
N ALA A 137 18.87 -1.92 -12.00
CA ALA A 137 17.71 -1.94 -12.89
C ALA A 137 17.06 -0.56 -13.08
N GLY A 138 17.55 0.48 -12.41
CA GLY A 138 17.08 1.86 -12.58
C GLY A 138 15.79 2.22 -11.83
N TYR A 139 15.33 1.38 -10.90
CA TYR A 139 14.19 1.70 -10.03
C TYR A 139 14.58 2.68 -8.92
N ALA A 140 15.84 2.67 -8.49
CA ALA A 140 16.38 3.58 -7.48
C ALA A 140 17.64 4.28 -8.02
N PRO A 141 17.88 5.56 -7.66
CA PRO A 141 19.16 6.19 -7.92
C PRO A 141 20.34 5.45 -7.26
N GLN A 142 21.51 5.55 -7.88
CA GLN A 142 22.72 4.86 -7.41
C GLN A 142 23.14 5.34 -6.00
N ASP A 143 22.92 6.61 -5.69
CA ASP A 143 23.17 7.26 -4.41
C ASP A 143 21.99 7.15 -3.42
N ALA A 144 20.87 6.52 -3.80
CA ALA A 144 19.73 6.37 -2.90
C ALA A 144 20.12 5.66 -1.60
N VAL A 145 19.64 6.21 -0.48
CA VAL A 145 19.87 5.66 0.85
C VAL A 145 19.17 4.30 0.98
N VAL A 146 19.85 3.33 1.57
CA VAL A 146 19.30 1.99 1.84
C VAL A 146 19.09 1.83 3.34
N VAL A 147 17.87 1.48 3.75
CA VAL A 147 17.48 1.28 5.14
C VAL A 147 16.92 -0.13 5.32
N GLU A 148 17.49 -0.90 6.26
CA GLU A 148 17.03 -2.27 6.52
C GLU A 148 15.74 -2.32 7.35
N GLN A 149 15.61 -1.38 8.30
CA GLN A 149 14.48 -1.26 9.21
C GLN A 149 14.06 0.20 9.29
N ALA A 150 13.13 0.58 8.40
CA ALA A 150 12.67 1.95 8.31
C ALA A 150 11.91 2.38 9.57
N ARG A 151 12.19 3.61 9.99
CA ARG A 151 11.41 4.39 10.95
C ARG A 151 10.64 5.47 10.22
N ILE A 152 9.78 6.18 10.94
CA ILE A 152 8.96 7.24 10.37
C ILE A 152 9.83 8.36 9.78
N GLU A 153 10.97 8.69 10.40
CA GLU A 153 11.89 9.72 9.91
C GLU A 153 12.60 9.31 8.61
N ASP A 154 12.76 8.00 8.39
CA ASP A 154 13.41 7.47 7.19
C ASP A 154 12.51 7.59 5.97
N VAL A 155 11.19 7.56 6.15
CA VAL A 155 10.19 7.50 5.06
C VAL A 155 9.38 8.78 4.88
N ARG A 156 9.28 9.63 5.90
CA ARG A 156 8.36 10.76 5.89
C ARG A 156 8.63 11.70 4.72
N GLY A 157 7.63 11.88 3.86
CA GLY A 157 7.70 12.76 2.69
C GLY A 157 8.69 12.29 1.62
N LYS A 158 9.12 11.03 1.66
CA LYS A 158 10.06 10.44 0.70
C LYS A 158 9.37 9.49 -0.26
N GLU A 159 10.05 9.22 -1.38
CA GLU A 159 9.69 8.13 -2.26
C GLU A 159 10.30 6.82 -1.72
N VAL A 160 9.45 5.93 -1.20
CA VAL A 160 9.90 4.66 -0.64
C VAL A 160 9.91 3.60 -1.72
N ILE A 161 11.03 2.90 -1.88
CA ILE A 161 11.18 1.80 -2.83
C ILE A 161 11.41 0.50 -2.04
N GLY A 162 10.47 -0.43 -2.11
CA GLY A 162 10.48 -1.67 -1.35
C GLY A 162 9.19 -1.90 -0.56
N THR A 163 9.27 -2.73 0.47
CA THR A 163 8.10 -3.14 1.26
C THR A 163 8.17 -2.53 2.65
N VAL A 164 7.17 -1.71 2.98
CA VAL A 164 6.97 -1.14 4.32
C VAL A 164 5.56 -1.41 4.83
N PRO A 165 5.33 -1.50 6.15
CA PRO A 165 3.99 -1.52 6.73
C PRO A 165 3.18 -0.29 6.34
N LEU A 166 1.84 -0.42 6.29
CA LEU A 166 0.95 0.66 5.85
C LEU A 166 1.09 1.95 6.67
N TYR A 167 1.38 1.86 7.97
CA TYR A 167 1.58 3.06 8.81
C TYR A 167 2.83 3.86 8.41
N LEU A 168 3.88 3.20 7.92
CA LEU A 168 5.05 3.89 7.35
C LEU A 168 4.76 4.36 5.92
N ALA A 169 4.06 3.54 5.14
CA ALA A 169 3.65 3.91 3.79
C ALA A 169 2.79 5.18 3.76
N ALA A 170 1.93 5.37 4.77
CA ALA A 170 1.08 6.55 4.92
C ALA A 170 1.84 7.84 5.27
N GLU A 171 3.09 7.71 5.72
CA GLU A 171 3.96 8.85 6.00
C GLU A 171 4.86 9.16 4.80
N ALA A 172 5.04 8.19 3.89
CA ALA A 172 5.74 8.38 2.64
C ALA A 172 4.95 9.28 1.67
N GLU A 173 5.67 9.90 0.73
CA GLU A 173 5.02 10.57 -0.39
C GLU A 173 4.33 9.53 -1.28
N ARG A 174 5.07 8.49 -1.68
CA ARG A 174 4.57 7.33 -2.41
C ARG A 174 5.43 6.11 -2.10
N VAL A 175 4.88 4.92 -2.35
CA VAL A 175 5.57 3.65 -2.16
C VAL A 175 5.61 2.87 -3.47
N GLN A 176 6.80 2.58 -3.97
CA GLN A 176 7.03 1.64 -5.05
C GLN A 176 7.21 0.23 -4.48
N SER A 177 6.22 -0.63 -4.69
CA SER A 177 6.31 -2.05 -4.30
C SER A 177 6.87 -2.86 -5.45
N VAL A 178 7.92 -3.62 -5.17
CA VAL A 178 8.56 -4.52 -6.13
C VAL A 178 8.01 -5.92 -5.92
N GLN A 179 7.42 -6.50 -6.96
CA GLN A 179 6.77 -7.80 -6.91
C GLN A 179 7.50 -8.80 -7.80
N PHE A 180 7.96 -9.86 -7.16
CA PHE A 180 8.53 -11.00 -7.85
C PHE A 180 7.43 -12.02 -8.13
N ASN A 181 7.32 -12.45 -9.38
CA ASN A 181 6.47 -13.57 -9.78
C ASN A 181 7.08 -14.87 -9.24
N LEU A 182 6.76 -15.17 -7.98
CA LEU A 182 7.08 -16.43 -7.32
C LEU A 182 5.93 -17.42 -7.53
N THR A 183 6.25 -18.70 -7.70
CA THR A 183 5.23 -19.76 -7.65
C THR A 183 4.70 -19.93 -6.21
N GLU A 184 3.58 -20.61 -6.03
CA GLU A 184 3.08 -20.92 -4.68
C GLU A 184 4.07 -21.73 -3.85
N GLU A 185 4.75 -22.69 -4.48
CA GLU A 185 5.79 -23.50 -3.82
C GLU A 185 6.96 -22.64 -3.35
N GLU A 186 7.41 -21.69 -4.17
CA GLU A 186 8.49 -20.76 -3.82
C GLU A 186 8.11 -19.81 -2.68
N ARG A 187 6.86 -19.31 -2.70
CA ARG A 187 6.32 -18.50 -1.61
C ARG A 187 6.25 -19.30 -0.31
N ALA A 188 5.76 -20.55 -0.37
CA ALA A 188 5.66 -21.43 0.78
C ALA A 188 7.05 -21.79 1.36
N ALA A 189 8.03 -22.00 0.49
CA ALA A 189 9.42 -22.26 0.85
C ALA A 189 10.18 -21.00 1.31
N LYS A 190 9.56 -19.81 1.24
CA LYS A 190 10.18 -18.51 1.57
C LYS A 190 11.50 -18.31 0.83
N VAL A 191 11.52 -18.66 -0.46
CA VAL A 191 12.72 -18.55 -1.30
C VAL A 191 13.26 -17.13 -1.26
N ARG A 192 14.56 -17.00 -0.96
CA ARG A 192 15.28 -15.74 -1.13
C ARG A 192 15.86 -15.71 -2.53
N LEU A 193 15.47 -14.70 -3.30
CA LEU A 193 16.05 -14.46 -4.61
C LEU A 193 17.43 -13.81 -4.41
N ASN A 194 18.43 -14.25 -5.16
CA ASN A 194 19.70 -13.55 -5.27
C ASN A 194 19.62 -12.55 -6.45
N TYR A 195 20.67 -11.75 -6.62
CA TYR A 195 20.73 -10.75 -7.69
C TYR A 195 20.48 -11.33 -9.10
N GLU A 196 21.12 -12.44 -9.45
CA GLU A 196 20.99 -13.08 -10.77
C GLU A 196 19.54 -13.51 -11.05
N MET A 197 18.90 -14.16 -10.07
CA MET A 197 17.51 -14.57 -10.17
C MET A 197 16.54 -13.38 -10.29
N MET A 198 16.83 -12.25 -9.63
CA MET A 198 16.01 -11.05 -9.76
C MET A 198 16.11 -10.45 -11.18
N MET A 199 17.32 -10.40 -11.73
CA MET A 199 17.56 -9.93 -13.11
C MET A 199 16.84 -10.79 -14.15
N GLU A 200 16.83 -12.11 -13.97
CA GLU A 200 16.13 -13.04 -14.86
C GLU A 200 14.60 -12.90 -14.78
N ARG A 201 14.06 -12.68 -13.58
CA ARG A 201 12.60 -12.67 -13.35
C ARG A 201 11.88 -11.40 -13.74
N GLN A 202 12.60 -10.28 -13.88
CA GLN A 202 12.04 -8.97 -14.24
C GLN A 202 10.76 -8.63 -13.42
N PRO A 203 10.88 -8.41 -12.10
CA PRO A 203 9.76 -8.06 -11.25
C PRO A 203 8.94 -6.90 -11.79
N SER A 204 7.64 -6.92 -11.52
CA SER A 204 6.80 -5.74 -11.69
C SER A 204 7.05 -4.75 -10.56
N VAL A 205 7.01 -3.46 -10.89
CA VAL A 205 7.06 -2.39 -9.91
C VAL A 205 5.81 -1.56 -10.07
N GLU A 206 5.04 -1.47 -8.99
CA GLU A 206 3.82 -0.67 -8.93
C GLU A 206 3.99 0.43 -7.89
N THR A 207 3.48 1.61 -8.20
CA THR A 207 3.52 2.77 -7.28
C THR A 207 2.18 2.95 -6.61
N PHE A 208 2.20 3.20 -5.30
CA PHE A 208 1.02 3.34 -4.46
C PHE A 208 1.06 4.62 -3.64
N ARG A 209 -0.12 5.22 -3.44
CA ARG A 209 -0.38 6.20 -2.39
C ARG A 209 -1.12 5.53 -1.26
N VAL A 210 -0.65 5.75 -0.04
CA VAL A 210 -1.30 5.24 1.17
C VAL A 210 -1.70 6.43 2.02
N PHE A 211 -2.92 6.40 2.51
CA PHE A 211 -3.44 7.40 3.45
C PHE A 211 -4.03 6.67 4.64
N SER A 212 -3.74 7.15 5.85
CA SER A 212 -4.64 6.86 6.96
C SER A 212 -5.98 7.55 6.73
N GLU A 213 -7.05 7.02 7.31
CA GLU A 213 -8.39 7.60 7.19
C GLU A 213 -8.42 9.07 7.60
N GLN A 214 -7.76 9.42 8.71
CA GLN A 214 -7.67 10.81 9.17
C GLN A 214 -6.90 11.71 8.20
N GLN A 215 -5.82 11.22 7.57
CA GLN A 215 -5.09 11.99 6.56
C GLN A 215 -5.96 12.24 5.33
N LEU A 216 -6.68 11.21 4.87
CA LEU A 216 -7.58 11.32 3.73
C LEU A 216 -8.75 12.26 4.02
N GLU A 217 -9.41 12.15 5.16
CA GLU A 217 -10.51 13.04 5.56
C GLU A 217 -10.07 14.50 5.57
N ARG A 218 -8.93 14.82 6.20
CA ARG A 218 -8.36 16.18 6.18
C ARG A 218 -8.00 16.66 4.78
N ALA A 219 -7.71 15.73 3.87
CA ALA A 219 -7.49 16.07 2.47
C ALA A 219 -8.78 16.43 1.77
N LEU A 220 -9.81 15.61 1.92
CA LEU A 220 -11.13 15.85 1.33
C LEU A 220 -11.77 17.12 1.88
N ASP A 221 -11.64 17.42 3.18
CA ASP A 221 -12.14 18.65 3.78
C ASP A 221 -11.53 19.90 3.12
N ARG A 222 -10.22 19.89 2.89
CA ARG A 222 -9.52 21.02 2.25
C ARG A 222 -9.95 21.21 0.81
N VAL A 223 -10.16 20.11 0.08
CA VAL A 223 -10.65 20.17 -1.30
C VAL A 223 -12.08 20.67 -1.34
N ALA A 224 -12.95 20.17 -0.45
CA ALA A 224 -14.34 20.59 -0.33
C ALA A 224 -14.46 22.09 -0.01
N GLU A 225 -13.65 22.58 0.94
CA GLU A 225 -13.58 24.00 1.29
C GLU A 225 -13.15 24.86 0.10
N GLN A 226 -12.11 24.44 -0.64
CA GLN A 226 -11.65 25.15 -1.84
C GLN A 226 -12.67 25.15 -2.97
N ALA A 227 -13.42 24.05 -3.13
CA ALA A 227 -14.44 23.88 -4.16
C ALA A 227 -15.78 24.53 -3.80
N GLY A 228 -16.00 24.87 -2.53
CA GLY A 228 -17.31 25.31 -2.05
C GLY A 228 -18.39 24.23 -2.14
N VAL A 229 -18.02 22.95 -2.01
CA VAL A 229 -18.94 21.80 -2.00
C VAL A 229 -18.88 21.04 -0.68
N SER A 230 -19.73 20.02 -0.49
CA SER A 230 -19.65 19.16 0.70
C SER A 230 -18.51 18.16 0.61
N ARG A 231 -18.02 17.69 1.77
CA ARG A 231 -17.04 16.60 1.84
C ARG A 231 -17.54 15.34 1.16
N GLU A 232 -18.82 15.01 1.32
CA GLU A 232 -19.45 13.83 0.72
C GLU A 232 -19.44 13.91 -0.82
N GLU A 233 -19.51 15.13 -1.37
CA GLU A 233 -19.39 15.33 -2.81
C GLU A 233 -17.99 15.01 -3.32
N VAL A 234 -16.95 15.47 -2.64
CA VAL A 234 -15.56 15.13 -2.98
C VAL A 234 -15.27 13.64 -2.74
N GLN A 235 -15.80 13.07 -1.65
CA GLN A 235 -15.59 11.68 -1.28
C GLN A 235 -16.09 10.70 -2.35
N ARG A 236 -17.19 11.01 -3.05
CA ARG A 236 -17.70 10.19 -4.16
C ARG A 236 -16.67 10.00 -5.29
N PHE A 237 -15.75 10.94 -5.48
CA PHE A 237 -14.66 10.79 -6.45
C PHE A 237 -13.59 9.80 -5.99
N MET A 238 -13.50 9.54 -4.68
CA MET A 238 -12.51 8.67 -4.04
C MET A 238 -12.99 7.24 -3.78
N GLU A 239 -14.30 7.00 -3.91
CA GLU A 239 -14.87 5.67 -3.77
C GLU A 239 -14.32 4.71 -4.84
N LYS A 240 -13.93 3.52 -4.41
CA LYS A 240 -13.53 2.43 -5.30
C LYS A 240 -14.81 1.78 -5.84
N GLY A 241 -14.95 1.68 -7.16
CA GLY A 241 -16.16 1.13 -7.80
C GLY A 241 -17.28 2.12 -8.10
N GLY A 242 -17.06 3.44 -7.97
CA GLY A 242 -17.92 4.44 -8.64
C GLY A 242 -17.92 4.20 -10.16
N PRO A 243 -18.96 4.65 -10.90
CA PRO A 243 -19.30 4.19 -12.25
C PRO A 243 -18.06 3.93 -13.11
N GLU A 244 -17.78 2.65 -13.31
CA GLU A 244 -16.57 2.15 -13.95
C GLU A 244 -16.52 2.52 -15.44
N ARG A 245 -15.39 3.12 -15.82
CA ARG A 245 -14.47 2.64 -16.86
C ARG A 245 -15.07 2.35 -18.25
N ASP A 246 -15.02 3.37 -19.11
CA ASP A 246 -14.69 3.19 -20.54
C ASP A 246 -13.22 3.60 -20.75
N TYR A 247 -12.31 2.94 -20.03
CA TYR A 247 -10.88 3.05 -20.34
C TYR A 247 -10.62 2.02 -21.41
N GLY A 248 -10.70 2.45 -22.66
CA GLY A 248 -10.21 1.69 -23.80
C GLY A 248 -8.87 1.08 -23.41
N ARG A 249 -8.76 -0.24 -23.59
CA ARG A 249 -7.52 -1.01 -23.43
C ARG A 249 -6.34 -0.15 -23.86
N SER A 250 -5.55 0.32 -22.91
CA SER A 250 -4.21 0.79 -23.21
C SER A 250 -3.53 -0.42 -23.83
N GLN A 251 -3.34 -0.38 -25.14
CA GLN A 251 -2.45 -1.32 -25.80
C GLN A 251 -1.14 -1.22 -25.05
N ALA A 252 -0.60 -2.38 -24.67
CA ALA A 252 0.75 -2.50 -24.14
C ALA A 252 1.65 -1.53 -24.91
N VAL A 253 2.43 -0.75 -24.17
CA VAL A 253 3.50 0.07 -24.71
C VAL A 253 4.52 -0.89 -25.33
N GLU A 254 4.25 -1.32 -26.56
CA GLU A 254 5.24 -1.88 -27.46
C GLU A 254 6.21 -0.75 -27.82
N GLY A 255 7.49 -0.98 -27.60
CA GLY A 255 8.56 -0.20 -28.23
C GLY A 255 9.16 0.92 -27.39
N TYR A 256 9.94 0.56 -26.37
CA TYR A 256 11.20 1.27 -26.16
C TYR A 256 12.28 0.54 -26.97
N GLU A 257 12.36 0.86 -28.27
CA GLU A 257 13.57 0.61 -29.04
C GLU A 257 14.65 1.55 -28.51
N LEU A 258 15.62 0.99 -27.80
CA LEU A 258 16.88 1.68 -27.51
C LEU A 258 17.62 1.85 -28.84
N GLU A 259 17.54 3.05 -29.42
CA GLU A 259 18.44 3.49 -30.47
C GLU A 259 19.89 3.38 -29.96
N ARG A 260 20.59 2.34 -30.40
CA ARG A 260 22.04 2.25 -30.30
C ARG A 260 22.66 3.26 -31.26
N GLY A 261 22.98 4.43 -30.74
CA GLY A 261 23.87 5.40 -31.37
C GLY A 261 25.32 5.22 -30.90
N ARG A 262 26.16 4.76 -31.84
CA ARG A 262 27.64 4.78 -31.93
C ARG A 262 28.36 3.45 -31.68
#